data_AF-A0A949Z1Q2-F1
#
_entry.id   AF-A0A949Z1Q2-F1
#
_cell.length_a   1.000
_cell.length_b   1.000
_cell.length_c   1.000
_cell.angle_alpha   90.00
_cell.angle_beta   90.00
_cell.angle_gamma   90.00
#
_symmetry.space_group_name_H-M   'P 1'
#
loop_
_entity.id
_entity.type
_entity.pdbx_description
1 polymer ?
#
loop_
_entity_poly.entity_id
_entity_poly.type
_entity_poly.pdbx_seq_one_letter_code
_entity_poly.pdbx_strand_id
1 'polypeptide(L)'
;TATGDQAIFVRRSVFEALGGFPDLDLCEDLDFSRRLKRTGQVACLHSRVTTSARRWRRDGLARTVLRMWAIRALYLLGVPPSRLKRIYADTR
;
A
#
# COMPACT_ATOMS: atom_id res chain seq x y z
N THR A 1 -0.73 -8.18 -4.90
CA THR A 1 -0.06 -6.87 -4.72
C THR A 1 0.14 -6.72 -3.24
N ALA A 2 1.33 -6.28 -2.83
CA ALA A 2 1.66 -6.09 -1.43
C ALA A 2 1.29 -4.67 -1.00
N THR A 3 0.85 -4.51 0.24
CA THR A 3 0.67 -3.20 0.89
C THR A 3 1.73 -3.00 1.97
N GLY A 4 1.96 -1.75 2.39
CA GLY A 4 3.05 -1.38 3.29
C GLY A 4 3.00 -2.07 4.66
N ASP A 5 1.82 -2.52 5.08
CA ASP A 5 1.59 -3.35 6.27
C ASP A 5 2.11 -4.80 6.12
N GLN A 6 2.43 -5.24 4.90
CA GLN A 6 2.94 -6.58 4.60
C GLN A 6 4.48 -6.66 4.53
N ALA A 7 5.19 -5.58 4.91
CA ALA A 7 6.65 -5.49 4.97
C ALA A 7 7.36 -5.96 3.67
N ILE A 8 7.60 -5.01 2.77
CA ILE A 8 8.20 -5.29 1.46
C ILE A 8 9.73 -5.28 1.58
N PHE A 9 10.38 -6.37 1.15
CA PHE A 9 11.83 -6.46 1.03
C PHE A 9 12.22 -6.62 -0.44
N VAL A 10 13.23 -5.87 -0.87
CA VAL A 10 13.72 -5.87 -2.26
C VAL A 10 15.23 -5.63 -2.27
N ARG A 11 15.94 -6.19 -3.26
CA ARG A 11 17.36 -5.87 -3.46
C ARG A 11 17.51 -4.40 -3.84
N ARG A 12 18.53 -3.73 -3.29
CA ARG A 12 18.80 -2.31 -3.56
C ARG A 12 18.87 -1.99 -5.05
N SER A 13 19.58 -2.80 -5.83
CA SER A 13 19.71 -2.62 -7.28
C SER A 13 18.36 -2.65 -8.01
N VAL A 14 17.43 -3.49 -7.57
CA VAL A 14 16.07 -3.56 -8.14
C VAL A 14 15.25 -2.35 -7.75
N PHE A 15 15.39 -1.87 -6.50
CA PHE A 15 14.71 -0.65 -6.04
C PHE A 15 15.16 0.58 -6.85
N GLU A 16 16.46 0.73 -7.04
CA GLU A 16 17.05 1.83 -7.82
C GLU A 16 16.70 1.71 -9.32
N ALA A 17 16.74 0.50 -9.89
CA ALA A 17 16.33 0.27 -11.29
C ALA A 17 14.83 0.56 -11.53
N LEU A 18 14.00 0.39 -10.50
CA LEU A 18 12.60 0.78 -10.54
C LEU A 18 12.39 2.29 -10.31
N GLY A 19 13.41 3.06 -9.98
CA GLY A 19 13.26 4.49 -9.65
C GLY A 19 12.58 4.72 -8.28
N GLY A 20 12.64 3.73 -7.39
CA GLY A 20 12.12 3.82 -6.03
C GLY A 20 10.59 3.93 -5.92
N PHE A 21 10.13 4.47 -4.78
CA PHE A 21 8.71 4.77 -4.58
C PHE A 21 8.31 5.99 -5.41
N PRO A 22 7.12 5.95 -6.03
CA PRO A 22 6.63 7.11 -6.75
C PRO A 22 6.23 8.19 -5.75
N ASP A 23 6.30 9.45 -6.16
CA ASP A 23 5.81 10.59 -5.37
C ASP A 23 4.27 10.61 -5.41
N LEU A 24 3.67 9.69 -4.66
CA LEU A 24 2.23 9.55 -4.50
C LEU A 24 1.84 9.81 -3.05
N ASP A 25 0.83 10.65 -2.87
CA ASP A 25 0.25 10.94 -1.57
C ASP A 25 -0.40 9.74 -0.87
N LEU A 26 -0.74 8.71 -1.66
CA LEU A 26 -1.38 7.48 -1.20
C LEU A 26 -1.17 6.36 -2.23
N CYS A 27 -1.09 5.11 -1.75
CA CYS A 27 -0.95 3.91 -2.59
C CYS A 27 0.39 3.81 -3.33
N GLU A 28 1.43 4.49 -2.84
CA GLU A 28 2.81 4.39 -3.30
C GLU A 28 3.34 2.95 -3.22
N ASP A 29 2.91 2.21 -2.20
CA ASP A 29 3.21 0.80 -1.94
C ASP A 29 2.55 -0.14 -2.96
N LEU A 30 1.27 0.11 -3.32
CA LEU A 30 0.57 -0.65 -4.35
C LEU A 30 1.23 -0.46 -5.72
N ASP A 31 1.57 0.78 -6.07
CA ASP A 31 2.22 1.10 -7.33
C ASP A 31 3.59 0.41 -7.42
N PHE A 32 4.42 0.58 -6.40
CA PHE A 32 5.72 -0.06 -6.31
C PHE A 32 5.60 -1.59 -6.40
N SER A 33 4.65 -2.20 -5.69
CA SER A 33 4.41 -3.64 -5.76
C SER A 33 3.98 -4.11 -7.15
N ARG A 34 3.17 -3.32 -7.87
CA ARG A 34 2.79 -3.64 -9.26
C ARG A 34 3.98 -3.58 -10.20
N ARG A 35 4.82 -2.54 -10.09
CA ARG A 35 6.04 -2.42 -10.89
C ARG A 35 7.02 -3.57 -10.58
N LEU A 36 7.24 -3.86 -9.31
CA LEU A 36 8.08 -4.98 -8.87
C LEU A 36 7.63 -6.33 -9.44
N LYS A 37 6.32 -6.60 -9.46
CA LYS A 37 5.74 -7.81 -10.06
C LYS A 37 5.93 -7.91 -11.57
N ARG A 38 6.06 -6.78 -12.27
CA ARG A 38 6.34 -6.76 -13.72
C ARG A 38 7.81 -7.03 -14.03
N THR A 39 8.71 -6.69 -13.11
CA THR A 39 10.16 -6.87 -13.27
C THR A 39 10.62 -8.31 -13.00
N GLY A 40 9.86 -9.11 -12.26
CA GLY A 40 10.21 -10.51 -12.02
C GLY A 40 9.33 -11.22 -10.99
N GLN A 41 9.83 -12.36 -10.51
CA GLN A 41 9.14 -13.17 -9.51
C GLN A 41 9.18 -12.51 -8.13
N VAL A 42 8.02 -12.47 -7.48
CA VAL A 42 7.86 -11.98 -6.11
C VAL A 42 7.39 -13.14 -5.23
N ALA A 43 8.15 -13.44 -4.18
CA ALA A 43 7.79 -14.46 -3.20
C ALA A 43 7.05 -13.82 -2.01
N CYS A 44 6.04 -14.51 -1.49
CA CYS A 44 5.39 -14.17 -0.23
C CYS A 44 5.99 -15.06 0.86
N LEU A 45 6.64 -14.46 1.85
CA LEU A 45 7.20 -15.19 2.98
C LEU A 45 6.09 -15.52 3.99
N HIS A 46 6.12 -16.72 4.55
CA HIS A 46 5.16 -17.15 5.59
C HIS A 46 5.44 -16.53 6.97
N SER A 47 6.54 -15.80 7.11
CA SER A 47 6.91 -15.09 8.33
C SER A 47 5.91 -13.98 8.66
N ARG A 48 5.56 -13.86 9.94
CA ARG A 48 4.60 -12.86 10.41
C ARG A 48 5.34 -11.64 10.95
N VAL A 49 4.83 -10.45 10.61
CA VAL A 49 5.30 -9.18 11.16
C VAL A 49 4.26 -8.66 12.14
N THR A 50 4.69 -8.30 13.34
CA THR A 50 3.81 -7.71 14.35
C THR A 50 3.67 -6.22 14.10
N THR A 51 2.45 -5.75 13.87
CA THR A 51 2.14 -4.34 13.69
C THR A 51 1.25 -3.82 14.82
N SER A 52 1.31 -2.52 15.10
CA SER A 52 0.58 -1.93 16.21
C SER A 52 -0.92 -1.75 15.87
N ALA A 53 -1.80 -2.33 16.69
CA ALA A 53 -3.26 -2.23 16.55
C ALA A 53 -3.88 -0.86 16.92
N ARG A 54 -3.07 0.17 17.23
CA ARG A 54 -3.55 1.50 17.70
C ARG A 54 -4.65 2.10 16.82
N ARG A 55 -4.49 2.05 15.49
CA ARG A 55 -5.47 2.60 14.52
C ARG A 55 -6.80 1.85 14.57
N TRP A 56 -6.74 0.54 14.71
CA TRP A 56 -7.92 -0.33 14.76
C TRP A 56 -8.73 -0.11 16.04
N ARG A 57 -8.04 0.19 17.16
CA ARG A 57 -8.69 0.55 18.43
C ARG A 57 -9.35 1.93 18.40
N ARG A 58 -8.79 2.90 17.67
CA ARG A 58 -9.32 4.27 17.59
C ARG A 58 -10.51 4.39 16.64
N ASP A 59 -10.40 3.82 15.45
CA ASP A 59 -11.36 4.08 14.35
C ASP A 59 -12.37 2.94 14.14
N GLY A 60 -12.20 1.83 14.87
CA GLY A 60 -12.99 0.61 14.69
C GLY A 60 -12.46 -0.29 13.56
N LEU A 61 -12.49 -1.59 13.82
CA LEU A 61 -11.96 -2.62 12.93
C LEU A 61 -12.64 -2.63 11.55
N ALA A 62 -13.97 -2.77 11.53
CA ALA A 62 -14.75 -2.89 10.30
C ALA A 62 -14.68 -1.62 9.43
N ARG A 63 -14.78 -0.43 10.05
CA ARG A 63 -14.72 0.86 9.35
C ARG A 63 -13.36 1.07 8.69
N THR A 64 -12.28 0.70 9.39
CA THR A 64 -10.92 0.80 8.86
C THR A 64 -10.71 -0.14 7.66
N VAL A 65 -11.16 -1.39 7.77
CA VAL A 65 -11.05 -2.38 6.69
C VAL A 65 -11.82 -1.95 5.45
N LEU A 66 -13.09 -1.54 5.60
CA LEU A 66 -13.93 -1.11 4.49
C LEU A 66 -13.34 0.11 3.77
N ARG A 67 -12.82 1.09 4.53
CA ARG A 67 -12.16 2.27 3.98
C ARG A 67 -10.90 1.92 3.19
N MET A 68 -10.05 1.04 3.74
CA MET A 68 -8.86 0.56 3.03
C MET A 68 -9.23 -0.17 1.74
N TRP A 69 -10.28 -0.99 1.75
CA TRP A 69 -10.76 -1.70 0.57
C TRP A 69 -11.32 -0.73 -0.49
N ALA A 70 -12.11 0.26 -0.08
CA ALA A 70 -12.65 1.28 -0.98
C ALA A 70 -11.53 2.08 -1.68
N ILE A 71 -10.50 2.50 -0.94
CA ILE A 71 -9.34 3.21 -1.50
C ILE A 71 -8.60 2.33 -2.52
N ARG A 72 -8.35 1.07 -2.17
CA ARG A 72 -7.69 0.11 -3.09
C ARG A 72 -8.52 -0.11 -4.35
N ALA A 73 -9.85 -0.24 -4.23
CA ALA A 73 -10.74 -0.41 -5.36
C ALA A 73 -10.74 0.84 -6.26
N LEU A 74 -10.87 2.03 -5.70
CA LEU A 74 -10.83 3.29 -6.46
C LEU A 74 -9.48 3.47 -7.17
N TYR A 75 -8.37 3.12 -6.52
CA TYR A 75 -7.04 3.12 -7.15
C TYR A 75 -6.92 2.09 -8.29
N LEU A 76 -7.53 0.90 -8.15
CA LEU A 76 -7.63 -0.10 -9.24
C LEU A 76 -8.50 0.41 -10.40
N LEU A 77 -9.55 1.19 -10.11
CA LEU A 77 -10.42 1.85 -11.09
C LEU A 77 -9.76 3.06 -11.79
N GLY A 78 -8.51 3.40 -11.45
CA GLY A 78 -7.77 4.48 -12.09
C GLY A 78 -8.04 5.87 -11.51
N VAL A 79 -8.67 5.97 -10.33
CA VAL A 79 -8.84 7.25 -9.64
C VAL A 79 -7.47 7.77 -9.20
N PRO A 80 -7.12 9.03 -9.51
CA PRO A 80 -5.82 9.58 -9.17
C PRO A 80 -5.60 9.65 -7.64
N PRO A 81 -4.41 9.28 -7.13
CA PRO A 81 -4.07 9.28 -5.70
C PRO A 81 -4.34 10.60 -4.97
N SER A 82 -4.21 11.74 -5.65
CA SER A 82 -4.51 13.06 -5.11
C SER A 82 -5.98 13.24 -4.69
N ARG A 83 -6.93 12.59 -5.38
CA ARG A 83 -8.35 12.55 -4.97
C ARG A 83 -8.57 11.60 -3.80
N LEU A 84 -7.85 10.48 -3.76
CA LEU A 84 -7.94 9.50 -2.65
C LEU A 84 -7.40 10.08 -1.34
N LYS A 85 -6.33 10.87 -1.40
CA LYS A 85 -5.80 11.61 -0.24
C LYS A 85 -6.87 12.49 0.40
N ARG A 86 -7.69 13.18 -0.41
CA ARG A 86 -8.75 14.08 0.09
C ARG A 86 -9.81 13.32 0.88
N ILE A 87 -10.16 12.12 0.43
CA ILE A 87 -11.13 11.23 1.10
C ILE A 87 -10.53 10.60 2.36
N TYR A 88 -9.21 10.33 2.37
CA TYR A 88 -8.54 9.68 3.49
C TYR A 88 -8.04 10.65 4.58
N ALA A 89 -7.61 11.86 4.21
CA ALA A 89 -7.12 12.89 5.11
C ALA A 89 -8.20 13.41 6.06
N ASP A 90 -9.47 13.36 5.64
CA ASP A 90 -10.63 13.70 6.48
C ASP A 90 -10.80 12.73 7.67
N THR A 91 -10.01 11.66 7.75
CA THR A 91 -10.02 10.72 8.88
C THR A 91 -8.72 10.67 9.69
N ARG A 92 -7.77 11.58 9.47
CA ARG A 92 -6.49 11.55 10.19
C ARG A 92 -6.61 12.08 11.61
#